data_AF-A0A1I3YPH2-F1
#
_entry.id   AF-A0A1I3YPH2-F1
#
_cell.length_a   1.000
_cell.length_b   1.000
_cell.length_c   1.000
_cell.angle_alpha   90.00
_cell.angle_beta   90.00
_cell.angle_gamma   90.00
#
_symmetry.space_group_name_H-M   'P 1'
#
loop_
_entity.id
_entity.type
_entity.pdbx_description
1 polymer ?
#
loop_
_entity_poly.entity_id
_entity_poly.type
_entity_poly.pdbx_seq_one_letter_code
_entity_poly.pdbx_strand_id
1 'polypeptide(L)'
;MTLGSWLTPDPCGIYLPAADAWIDPSKPVARAIITHGHADHARGGHGEVWATPGTLAIMAARYGPQNGRSVDYGESIQLGPIEVGFVPAGHVLGSAQVVLDHAGERIVVSGDYKRRPDPTCTPFQPVKCDVFVTEATFGLPVFRHPETTDEIDKLLSALRTEPERCVLVGAYALGKAQRVIAELRAMGFDDPIYIHGALQALCDLYVEHGVALGELRPATGVAKKELEGRIILCPPGALNDRWSRRLPDPITAMASGWMRVRQRARQRNVELPLILSDHADWDELTRTIEELAPREVWVTHGREDALVHWCRLRQIRARALDLAGFEDEDD
;
A
#
# COMPACT_ATOMS: atom_id res chain seq x y z
N MET A 1 -29.45 14.76 11.46
CA MET A 1 -28.08 14.97 11.97
C MET A 1 -27.14 14.84 10.80
N THR A 2 -26.11 15.68 10.74
CA THR A 2 -25.03 15.57 9.75
C THR A 2 -24.19 14.36 10.11
N LEU A 3 -23.92 13.47 9.16
CA LEU A 3 -23.11 12.28 9.42
C LEU A 3 -21.65 12.67 9.68
N GLY A 4 -21.02 11.98 10.63
CA GLY A 4 -19.63 12.22 11.00
C GLY A 4 -19.33 13.61 11.55
N SER A 5 -20.31 14.28 12.17
CA SER A 5 -20.12 15.60 12.78
C SER A 5 -19.15 15.61 13.98
N TRP A 6 -18.68 14.45 14.41
CA TRP A 6 -17.71 14.26 15.49
C TRP A 6 -16.30 13.93 14.98
N LEU A 7 -16.05 14.03 13.66
CA LEU A 7 -14.72 13.97 13.04
C LEU A 7 -14.41 15.31 12.39
N THR A 8 -13.16 15.72 12.48
CA THR A 8 -12.66 16.92 11.82
C THR A 8 -11.55 16.53 10.85
N PRO A 9 -11.85 16.44 9.54
CA PRO A 9 -10.79 16.34 8.52
C PRO A 9 -9.90 17.58 8.60
N ASP A 10 -8.59 17.38 8.58
CA ASP A 10 -7.58 18.43 8.66
C ASP A 10 -6.44 18.07 7.69
N PRO A 11 -5.74 19.05 7.12
CA PRO A 11 -4.55 18.81 6.31
C PRO A 11 -3.52 17.85 6.93
N CYS A 12 -3.46 17.75 8.26
CA CYS A 12 -2.54 16.89 8.97
C CYS A 12 -3.06 15.48 9.25
N GLY A 13 -4.29 15.11 8.87
CA GLY A 13 -4.93 13.82 9.17
C GLY A 13 -6.40 13.99 9.60
N ILE A 14 -7.02 12.93 10.13
CA ILE A 14 -8.42 13.02 10.61
C ILE A 14 -8.43 13.13 12.14
N TYR A 15 -8.88 14.26 12.66
CA TYR A 15 -8.94 14.49 14.10
C TYR A 15 -10.25 13.99 14.71
N LEU A 16 -10.15 13.36 15.88
CA LEU A 16 -11.26 12.87 16.72
C LEU A 16 -11.31 13.73 18.01
N PRO A 17 -12.05 14.86 18.03
CA PRO A 17 -12.05 15.79 19.17
C PRO A 17 -12.41 15.15 20.51
N ALA A 18 -13.36 14.21 20.53
CA ALA A 18 -13.82 13.57 21.77
C ALA A 18 -12.82 12.55 22.36
N ALA A 19 -11.87 12.07 21.55
CA ALA A 19 -10.79 11.17 21.96
C ALA A 19 -9.44 11.89 22.13
N ASP A 20 -9.35 13.13 21.64
CA ASP A 20 -8.11 13.87 21.41
C ASP A 20 -7.06 13.00 20.70
N ALA A 21 -7.47 12.38 19.59
CA ALA A 21 -6.66 11.43 18.82
C ALA A 21 -6.74 11.74 17.33
N TRP A 22 -5.71 11.37 16.59
CA TRP A 22 -5.59 11.60 15.15
C TRP A 22 -5.45 10.28 14.40
N ILE A 23 -6.16 10.13 13.29
CA ILE A 23 -5.94 9.04 12.34
C ILE A 23 -4.96 9.52 11.27
N ASP A 24 -3.93 8.72 11.03
CA ASP A 24 -2.84 8.95 10.06
C ASP A 24 -2.26 10.38 10.10
N PRO A 25 -1.81 10.87 11.27
CA PRO A 25 -1.27 12.21 11.37
C PRO A 25 0.06 12.36 10.63
N SER A 26 0.15 13.35 9.73
CA SER A 26 1.36 13.65 8.95
C SER A 26 2.52 14.26 9.76
N LYS A 27 2.26 14.58 11.04
CA LYS A 27 3.22 15.14 12.02
C LYS A 27 3.07 14.46 13.39
N PRO A 28 4.10 14.51 14.26
CA PRO A 28 3.98 14.00 15.63
C PRO A 28 2.83 14.64 16.40
N VAL A 29 2.09 13.82 17.16
CA VAL A 29 0.92 14.20 17.97
C VAL A 29 0.90 13.40 19.27
N ALA A 30 0.08 13.82 20.24
CA ALA A 30 -0.04 13.11 21.52
C ALA A 30 -0.61 11.69 21.36
N ARG A 31 -1.61 11.50 20.48
CA ARG A 31 -2.31 10.23 20.27
C ARG A 31 -2.55 10.00 18.79
N ALA A 32 -1.96 8.94 18.25
CA ALA A 32 -2.07 8.57 16.85
C ALA A 32 -2.69 7.18 16.68
N ILE A 33 -3.63 7.07 15.76
CA ILE A 33 -4.22 5.83 15.26
C ILE A 33 -3.68 5.68 13.84
N ILE A 34 -2.98 4.58 13.55
CA ILE A 34 -2.27 4.41 12.27
C ILE A 34 -2.88 3.25 11.49
N THR A 35 -3.32 3.52 10.26
CA THR A 35 -3.88 2.52 9.36
C THR A 35 -2.80 1.53 8.91
N HIS A 36 -1.63 2.04 8.49
CA HIS A 36 -0.53 1.22 8.01
C HIS A 36 0.82 1.97 8.00
N GLY A 37 1.91 1.22 7.74
CA GLY A 37 3.28 1.70 7.95
C GLY A 37 3.93 2.49 6.81
N HIS A 38 3.21 2.93 5.77
CA HIS A 38 3.78 3.83 4.75
C HIS A 38 4.03 5.23 5.33
N ALA A 39 4.90 5.99 4.67
CA ALA A 39 5.46 7.20 5.28
C ALA A 39 4.42 8.32 5.37
N ASP A 40 3.63 8.46 4.33
CA ASP A 40 2.51 9.36 4.19
C ASP A 40 1.40 9.10 5.23
N HIS A 41 1.27 7.88 5.76
CA HIS A 41 0.32 7.55 6.83
C HIS A 41 0.93 7.49 8.23
N ALA A 42 2.20 7.10 8.35
CA ALA A 42 2.87 6.85 9.62
C ALA A 42 4.09 7.74 9.82
N ARG A 43 4.17 8.39 10.98
CA ARG A 43 5.33 9.13 11.46
C ARG A 43 5.84 8.56 12.79
N GLY A 44 7.12 8.79 13.07
CA GLY A 44 7.68 8.53 14.38
C GLY A 44 7.47 9.71 15.33
N GLY A 45 7.59 9.46 16.64
CA GLY A 45 7.64 10.52 17.66
C GLY A 45 6.28 10.91 18.24
N HIS A 46 5.23 10.12 18.02
CA HIS A 46 3.96 10.29 18.70
C HIS A 46 4.06 9.96 20.20
N GLY A 47 3.15 10.55 20.99
CA GLY A 47 3.05 10.25 22.42
C GLY A 47 2.56 8.82 22.69
N GLU A 48 1.45 8.43 22.07
CA GLU A 48 0.86 7.08 22.08
C GLU A 48 0.46 6.71 20.64
N VAL A 49 0.71 5.47 20.23
CA VAL A 49 0.37 4.95 18.88
C VAL A 49 -0.51 3.72 19.02
N TRP A 50 -1.69 3.71 18.40
CA TRP A 50 -2.51 2.50 18.23
C TRP A 50 -2.47 2.06 16.78
N ALA A 51 -2.09 0.80 16.56
CA ALA A 51 -2.07 0.17 15.25
C ALA A 51 -2.03 -1.35 15.41
N THR A 52 -2.12 -2.09 14.31
CA THR A 52 -1.90 -3.54 14.33
C THR A 52 -0.45 -3.88 14.69
N PRO A 53 -0.16 -5.11 15.18
CA PRO A 53 1.21 -5.54 15.45
C PRO A 53 2.14 -5.37 14.24
N GLY A 54 1.69 -5.75 13.03
CA GLY A 54 2.48 -5.61 11.81
C GLY A 54 2.80 -4.16 11.46
N THR A 55 1.83 -3.25 11.62
CA THR A 55 2.07 -1.81 11.42
C THR A 55 3.06 -1.25 12.45
N LEU A 56 2.94 -1.62 13.72
CA LEU A 56 3.90 -1.22 14.75
C LEU A 56 5.32 -1.75 14.48
N ALA A 57 5.45 -2.98 13.97
CA ALA A 57 6.73 -3.57 13.59
C ALA A 57 7.38 -2.78 12.42
N ILE A 58 6.60 -2.43 11.39
CA ILE A 58 7.08 -1.60 10.29
C ILE A 58 7.51 -0.21 10.79
N MET A 59 6.70 0.43 11.64
CA MET A 59 7.06 1.72 12.24
C MET A 59 8.36 1.60 13.05
N ALA A 60 8.54 0.52 13.80
CA ALA A 60 9.76 0.26 14.56
C ALA A 60 11.00 0.12 13.67
N ALA A 61 10.88 -0.60 12.55
CA ALA A 61 11.96 -0.78 11.58
C ALA A 61 12.38 0.54 10.90
N ARG A 62 11.43 1.46 10.69
CA ARG A 62 11.68 2.73 9.97
C ARG A 62 12.09 3.88 10.88
N TYR A 63 11.49 3.96 12.07
CA TYR A 63 11.56 5.13 12.95
C TYR A 63 12.11 4.81 14.35
N GLY A 64 12.49 3.56 14.61
CA GLY A 64 12.84 3.06 15.93
C GLY A 64 11.61 2.76 16.81
N PRO A 65 11.80 2.27 18.04
CA PRO A 65 10.70 1.89 18.92
C PRO A 65 9.68 3.02 19.12
N GLN A 66 8.40 2.67 19.02
CA GLN A 66 7.29 3.59 19.28
C GLN A 66 6.65 3.28 20.63
N ASN A 67 5.95 4.26 21.24
CA ASN A 67 5.06 3.99 22.37
C ASN A 67 3.74 3.35 21.85
N GLY A 68 3.89 2.14 21.30
CA GLY A 68 2.85 1.42 20.57
C GLY A 68 1.94 0.61 21.47
N ARG A 69 0.65 0.61 21.14
CA ARG A 69 -0.41 -0.22 21.70
C ARG A 69 -1.00 -1.02 20.56
N SER A 70 -0.61 -2.29 20.48
CA SER A 70 -1.13 -3.19 19.46
C SER A 70 -2.61 -3.42 19.65
N VAL A 71 -3.37 -3.38 18.55
CA VAL A 71 -4.77 -3.82 18.50
C VAL A 71 -4.88 -4.84 17.38
N ASP A 72 -5.22 -6.07 17.74
CA ASP A 72 -5.36 -7.13 16.76
C ASP A 72 -6.62 -6.95 15.92
N TYR A 73 -6.66 -7.59 14.74
CA TYR A 73 -7.86 -7.57 13.92
C TYR A 73 -9.05 -8.17 14.68
N GLY A 74 -10.19 -7.49 14.64
CA GLY A 74 -11.40 -7.91 15.35
C GLY A 74 -11.42 -7.53 16.84
N GLU A 75 -10.35 -6.95 17.37
CA GLU A 75 -10.35 -6.29 18.67
C GLU A 75 -10.72 -4.80 18.55
N SER A 76 -11.17 -4.23 19.66
CA SER A 76 -11.47 -2.81 19.78
C SER A 76 -10.94 -2.22 21.08
N ILE A 77 -10.70 -0.91 21.06
CA ILE A 77 -10.30 -0.10 22.21
C ILE A 77 -11.31 1.02 22.42
N GLN A 78 -11.45 1.46 23.67
CA GLN A 78 -12.28 2.62 24.00
C GLN A 78 -11.40 3.87 24.12
N LEU A 79 -11.63 4.86 23.25
CA LEU A 79 -10.99 6.18 23.32
C LEU A 79 -12.04 7.26 23.59
N GLY A 80 -12.19 7.63 24.86
CA GLY A 80 -13.28 8.49 25.29
C GLY A 80 -14.63 7.83 24.97
N PRO A 81 -15.56 8.49 24.28
CA PRO A 81 -16.85 7.91 23.93
C PRO A 81 -16.84 7.15 22.59
N ILE A 82 -15.69 7.00 21.94
CA ILE A 82 -15.53 6.35 20.63
C ILE A 82 -14.92 4.96 20.82
N GLU A 83 -15.58 3.93 20.31
CA GLU A 83 -14.99 2.60 20.17
C GLU A 83 -14.21 2.55 18.85
N VAL A 84 -12.94 2.13 18.90
CA VAL A 84 -12.02 2.09 17.76
C VAL A 84 -11.57 0.65 17.54
N GLY A 85 -11.85 0.08 16.37
CA GLY A 85 -11.42 -1.26 15.98
C GLY A 85 -10.59 -1.25 14.69
N PHE A 86 -9.92 -2.37 14.43
CA PHE A 86 -9.08 -2.56 13.25
C PHE A 86 -9.55 -3.77 12.44
N VAL A 87 -9.73 -3.59 11.14
CA VAL A 87 -10.17 -4.64 10.20
C VAL A 87 -9.21 -4.68 9.02
N PRO A 88 -8.83 -5.85 8.47
CA PRO A 88 -7.86 -5.93 7.38
C PRO A 88 -8.16 -5.04 6.17
N ALA A 89 -7.15 -4.32 5.68
CA ALA A 89 -7.22 -3.50 4.47
C ALA A 89 -6.62 -4.18 3.21
N GLY A 90 -5.85 -5.25 3.36
CA GLY A 90 -5.27 -5.96 2.20
C GLY A 90 -4.20 -5.21 1.43
N HIS A 91 -3.71 -4.08 1.94
CA HIS A 91 -2.73 -3.23 1.27
C HIS A 91 -1.29 -3.72 1.45
N VAL A 92 -0.81 -3.72 2.69
CA VAL A 92 0.53 -4.22 3.12
C VAL A 92 0.43 -5.00 4.43
N LEU A 93 1.52 -5.64 4.87
CA LEU A 93 1.59 -6.32 6.16
C LEU A 93 1.06 -5.41 7.29
N GLY A 94 0.06 -5.88 8.04
CA GLY A 94 -0.56 -5.15 9.14
C GLY A 94 -1.53 -4.03 8.73
N SER A 95 -1.70 -3.73 7.44
CA SER A 95 -2.62 -2.67 7.01
C SER A 95 -4.07 -2.91 7.45
N ALA A 96 -4.68 -1.86 7.98
CA ALA A 96 -6.00 -1.94 8.57
C ALA A 96 -6.88 -0.74 8.20
N GLN A 97 -8.15 -1.04 7.98
CA GLN A 97 -9.24 -0.09 8.07
C GLN A 97 -9.49 0.21 9.55
N VAL A 98 -9.64 1.49 9.89
CA VAL A 98 -10.01 1.95 11.22
C VAL A 98 -11.54 2.06 11.29
N VAL A 99 -12.16 1.24 12.13
CA VAL A 99 -13.60 1.23 12.38
C VAL A 99 -13.87 2.06 13.62
N LEU A 100 -14.75 3.06 13.49
CA LEU A 100 -15.11 3.96 14.56
C LEU A 100 -16.62 3.87 14.82
N ASP A 101 -16.99 3.53 16.05
CA ASP A 101 -18.39 3.49 16.49
C ASP A 101 -18.63 4.55 17.57
N HIS A 102 -19.58 5.46 17.31
CA HIS A 102 -19.96 6.50 18.26
C HIS A 102 -21.41 6.96 18.04
N ALA A 103 -22.17 7.12 19.13
CA ALA A 103 -23.54 7.64 19.10
C ALA A 103 -24.51 6.95 18.10
N GLY A 104 -24.32 5.65 17.85
CA GLY A 104 -25.12 4.87 16.91
C GLY A 104 -24.77 5.09 15.42
N GLU A 105 -23.65 5.74 15.14
CA GLU A 105 -23.08 5.91 13.81
C GLU A 105 -21.76 5.14 13.70
N ARG A 106 -21.57 4.47 12.56
CA ARG A 106 -20.32 3.79 12.21
C ARG A 106 -19.60 4.49 11.06
N ILE A 107 -18.34 4.84 11.27
CA ILE A 107 -17.45 5.38 10.24
C ILE A 107 -16.28 4.45 10.05
N VAL A 108 -15.95 4.15 8.80
CA VAL A 108 -14.79 3.32 8.45
C VAL A 108 -13.84 4.18 7.65
N VAL A 109 -12.61 4.34 8.14
CA VAL A 109 -11.49 4.94 7.41
C VAL A 109 -10.67 3.81 6.81
N SER A 110 -10.66 3.71 5.47
CA SER A 110 -10.04 2.57 4.80
C SER A 110 -8.52 2.52 4.97
N GLY A 111 -7.88 3.69 5.12
CA GLY A 111 -6.48 3.85 4.73
C GLY A 111 -6.30 3.51 3.25
N ASP A 112 -5.11 3.10 2.88
CA ASP A 112 -4.90 2.45 1.59
C ASP A 112 -5.38 1.00 1.64
N TYR A 113 -6.00 0.54 0.56
CA TYR A 113 -6.55 -0.81 0.50
C TYR A 113 -6.51 -1.36 -0.91
N LYS A 114 -6.49 -2.69 -1.02
CA LYS A 114 -6.79 -3.39 -2.28
C LYS A 114 -7.63 -4.63 -2.00
N ARG A 115 -8.47 -5.01 -2.97
CA ARG A 115 -9.33 -6.20 -2.84
C ARG A 115 -8.71 -7.46 -3.42
N ARG A 116 -7.82 -7.30 -4.40
CA ARG A 116 -7.09 -8.41 -5.01
C ARG A 116 -6.32 -9.20 -3.94
N PRO A 117 -6.30 -10.55 -4.05
CA PRO A 117 -5.45 -11.37 -3.20
C PRO A 117 -3.99 -10.91 -3.25
N ASP A 118 -3.32 -10.98 -2.10
CA ASP A 118 -1.91 -10.70 -1.94
C ASP A 118 -1.35 -11.71 -0.92
N PRO A 119 -0.33 -12.50 -1.29
CA PRO A 119 0.24 -13.50 -0.40
C PRO A 119 1.03 -12.92 0.79
N THR A 120 1.20 -11.60 0.87
CA THR A 120 2.03 -10.90 1.86
C THR A 120 1.24 -10.16 2.94
N CYS A 121 -0.08 -10.13 2.85
CA CYS A 121 -0.94 -9.45 3.83
C CYS A 121 -2.31 -10.13 3.98
N THR A 122 -3.03 -9.80 5.06
CA THR A 122 -4.38 -10.32 5.30
C THR A 122 -5.36 -9.67 4.29
N PRO A 123 -6.19 -10.46 3.57
CA PRO A 123 -7.10 -9.92 2.56
C PRO A 123 -8.07 -8.86 3.10
N PHE A 124 -8.41 -7.88 2.27
CA PHE A 124 -9.41 -6.85 2.58
C PHE A 124 -10.73 -7.47 3.04
N GLN A 125 -11.24 -6.99 4.17
CA GLN A 125 -12.52 -7.42 4.72
C GLN A 125 -13.56 -6.30 4.62
N PRO A 126 -14.65 -6.46 3.84
CA PRO A 126 -15.70 -5.45 3.73
C PRO A 126 -16.39 -5.15 5.07
N VAL A 127 -16.56 -3.87 5.41
CA VAL A 127 -17.24 -3.40 6.63
C VAL A 127 -18.38 -2.43 6.30
N LYS A 128 -19.62 -2.84 6.54
CA LYS A 128 -20.79 -1.93 6.41
C LYS A 128 -20.66 -0.77 7.39
N CYS A 129 -20.98 0.44 6.92
CA CYS A 129 -20.84 1.67 7.67
C CYS A 129 -21.85 2.74 7.20
N ASP A 130 -22.05 3.77 8.02
CA ASP A 130 -22.82 4.96 7.62
C ASP A 130 -21.98 5.87 6.73
N VAL A 131 -20.70 6.06 7.09
CA VAL A 131 -19.72 6.84 6.33
C VAL A 131 -18.52 5.96 5.99
N PHE A 132 -18.17 5.90 4.71
CA PHE A 132 -16.95 5.26 4.24
C PHE A 132 -15.95 6.32 3.78
N VAL A 133 -14.80 6.43 4.45
CA VAL A 133 -13.69 7.26 4.01
C VAL A 133 -12.74 6.39 3.19
N THR A 134 -12.61 6.66 1.90
CA THR A 134 -11.86 5.84 0.93
C THR A 134 -10.73 6.63 0.28
N GLU A 135 -9.61 5.95 0.02
CA GLU A 135 -8.60 6.44 -0.92
C GLU A 135 -9.13 6.51 -2.37
N ALA A 136 -8.40 7.22 -3.23
CA ALA A 136 -8.67 7.37 -4.66
C ALA A 136 -7.38 7.44 -5.50
N THR A 137 -6.35 6.69 -5.11
CA THR A 137 -5.04 6.66 -5.81
C THR A 137 -5.23 6.34 -7.28
N PHE A 138 -6.06 5.34 -7.58
CA PHE A 138 -6.48 4.95 -8.93
C PHE A 138 -7.94 5.30 -9.22
N GLY A 139 -8.40 6.44 -8.68
CA GLY A 139 -9.78 6.94 -8.76
C GLY A 139 -10.26 7.43 -10.13
N LEU A 140 -9.59 7.05 -11.24
CA LEU A 140 -10.04 7.37 -12.61
C LEU A 140 -10.40 6.08 -13.38
N PRO A 141 -11.47 6.06 -14.20
CA PRO A 141 -11.91 4.87 -14.96
C PRO A 141 -10.88 4.22 -15.88
N VAL A 142 -9.79 4.92 -16.22
CA VAL A 142 -8.69 4.41 -17.05
C VAL A 142 -7.78 3.44 -16.28
N PHE A 143 -7.76 3.53 -14.95
CA PHE A 143 -6.97 2.67 -14.08
C PHE A 143 -7.75 1.41 -13.73
N ARG A 144 -7.58 0.41 -14.59
CA ARG A 144 -8.04 -0.97 -14.39
C ARG A 144 -6.83 -1.88 -14.47
N HIS A 145 -6.53 -2.56 -13.37
CA HIS A 145 -5.36 -3.41 -13.25
C HIS A 145 -5.66 -4.79 -13.87
N PRO A 146 -4.73 -5.34 -14.66
CA PRO A 146 -4.84 -6.72 -15.16
C PRO A 146 -4.66 -7.73 -14.03
N GLU A 147 -4.79 -9.02 -14.36
CA GLU A 147 -4.51 -10.09 -13.39
C GLU A 147 -3.03 -10.05 -12.97
N THR A 148 -2.77 -10.24 -11.69
CA THR A 148 -1.40 -10.16 -11.13
C THR A 148 -0.48 -11.20 -11.77
N THR A 149 -1.00 -12.40 -12.04
CA THR A 149 -0.25 -13.47 -12.71
C THR A 149 0.20 -13.11 -14.11
N ASP A 150 -0.60 -12.35 -14.86
CA ASP A 150 -0.25 -11.92 -16.23
C ASP A 150 0.93 -10.96 -16.20
N GLU A 151 1.00 -10.08 -15.20
CA GLU A 151 2.11 -9.15 -15.03
C GLU A 151 3.39 -9.84 -14.56
N ILE A 152 3.28 -10.85 -13.68
CA ILE A 152 4.43 -11.61 -13.21
C ILE A 152 4.97 -12.55 -14.30
N ASP A 153 4.11 -13.15 -15.14
CA ASP A 153 4.57 -13.97 -16.27
C ASP A 153 5.42 -13.17 -17.27
N LYS A 154 5.20 -11.85 -17.40
CA LYS A 154 6.08 -11.00 -18.22
C LYS A 154 7.54 -11.07 -17.76
N LEU A 155 7.78 -11.08 -16.46
CA LEU A 155 9.13 -11.19 -15.90
C LEU A 155 9.75 -12.55 -16.21
N LEU A 156 8.98 -13.61 -15.99
CA LEU A 156 9.42 -14.98 -16.26
C LEU A 156 9.66 -15.21 -17.76
N SER A 157 8.80 -14.65 -18.61
CA SER A 157 8.94 -14.73 -20.07
C SER A 157 10.18 -13.98 -20.56
N ALA A 158 10.47 -12.79 -20.01
CA ALA A 158 11.69 -12.05 -20.35
C ALA A 158 12.94 -12.86 -19.98
N LEU A 159 12.97 -13.45 -18.79
CA LEU A 159 14.06 -14.30 -18.33
C LEU A 159 14.29 -15.54 -19.22
N ARG A 160 13.20 -16.19 -19.67
CA ARG A 160 13.26 -17.34 -20.60
C ARG A 160 13.77 -16.95 -21.98
N THR A 161 13.41 -15.75 -22.45
CA THR A 161 13.73 -15.29 -23.81
C THR A 161 15.15 -14.78 -23.91
N GLU A 162 15.66 -14.17 -22.84
CA GLU A 162 16.98 -13.51 -22.81
C GLU A 162 17.81 -14.01 -21.60
N PRO A 163 18.21 -15.30 -21.56
CA PRO A 163 18.84 -15.91 -20.39
C PRO A 163 20.25 -15.37 -20.08
N GLU A 164 20.90 -14.69 -21.03
CA GLU A 164 22.20 -14.03 -20.82
C GLU A 164 22.08 -12.65 -20.16
N ARG A 165 20.86 -12.12 -20.02
CA ARG A 165 20.56 -10.84 -19.33
C ARG A 165 19.98 -11.12 -17.95
N CYS A 166 19.95 -10.10 -17.09
CA CYS A 166 19.17 -10.13 -15.85
C CYS A 166 17.89 -9.29 -15.99
N VAL A 167 16.86 -9.63 -15.21
CA VAL A 167 15.66 -8.79 -15.09
C VAL A 167 15.77 -7.93 -13.83
N LEU A 168 15.82 -6.61 -14.00
CA LEU A 168 15.88 -5.65 -12.89
C LEU A 168 14.50 -5.03 -12.66
N VAL A 169 13.90 -5.28 -11.51
CA VAL A 169 12.55 -4.82 -11.17
C VAL A 169 12.60 -3.70 -10.14
N GLY A 170 12.11 -2.52 -10.52
CA GLY A 170 11.88 -1.41 -9.59
C GLY A 170 10.58 -1.60 -8.83
N ALA A 171 10.67 -1.67 -7.50
CA ALA A 171 9.53 -1.84 -6.59
C ALA A 171 9.75 -1.07 -5.29
N TYR A 172 8.69 -0.47 -4.74
CA TYR A 172 8.73 0.17 -3.43
C TYR A 172 9.22 -0.80 -2.34
N ALA A 173 10.00 -0.27 -1.40
CA ALA A 173 10.66 -1.08 -0.38
C ALA A 173 9.70 -1.72 0.62
N LEU A 174 8.55 -1.07 0.86
CA LEU A 174 7.45 -1.61 1.65
C LEU A 174 6.32 -2.04 0.72
N GLY A 175 5.76 -3.23 0.95
CA GLY A 175 4.64 -3.78 0.18
C GLY A 175 5.07 -4.34 -1.16
N LYS A 176 5.39 -3.47 -2.12
CA LYS A 176 5.53 -3.84 -3.53
C LYS A 176 6.64 -4.86 -3.79
N ALA A 177 7.81 -4.67 -3.19
CA ALA A 177 8.93 -5.59 -3.38
C ALA A 177 8.62 -6.99 -2.84
N GLN A 178 8.03 -7.06 -1.63
CA GLN A 178 7.66 -8.32 -1.00
C GLN A 178 6.56 -9.01 -1.80
N ARG A 179 5.57 -8.27 -2.30
CA ARG A 179 4.52 -8.82 -3.16
C ARG A 179 5.07 -9.39 -4.46
N VAL A 180 5.91 -8.65 -5.20
CA VAL A 180 6.51 -9.16 -6.44
C VAL A 180 7.27 -10.48 -6.17
N ILE A 181 8.05 -10.54 -5.08
CA ILE A 181 8.78 -11.74 -4.69
C ILE A 181 7.82 -12.90 -4.39
N ALA A 182 6.81 -12.67 -3.55
CA ALA A 182 5.88 -13.71 -3.14
C ALA A 182 5.01 -14.22 -4.29
N GLU A 183 4.61 -13.35 -5.23
CA GLU A 183 3.89 -13.75 -6.44
C GLU A 183 4.78 -14.57 -7.39
N LEU A 184 6.06 -14.21 -7.54
CA LEU A 184 7.03 -15.05 -8.25
C LEU A 184 7.14 -16.44 -7.62
N ARG A 185 7.19 -16.54 -6.28
CA ARG A 185 7.17 -17.84 -5.58
C ARG A 185 5.88 -18.60 -5.82
N ALA A 186 4.72 -17.93 -5.77
CA ALA A 186 3.43 -18.54 -6.04
C ALA A 186 3.32 -19.10 -7.47
N MET A 187 4.06 -18.50 -8.42
CA MET A 187 4.18 -18.99 -9.79
C MET A 187 5.29 -20.05 -10.00
N GLY A 188 5.90 -20.55 -8.92
CA GLY A 188 6.90 -21.64 -8.96
C GLY A 188 8.31 -21.19 -9.33
N PHE A 189 8.64 -19.90 -9.20
CA PHE A 189 10.02 -19.43 -9.35
C PHE A 189 10.77 -19.69 -8.04
N ASP A 190 11.57 -20.75 -7.96
CA ASP A 190 12.33 -21.15 -6.76
C ASP A 190 13.77 -20.65 -6.72
N ASP A 191 14.27 -20.13 -7.85
CA ASP A 191 15.63 -19.63 -7.97
C ASP A 191 15.91 -18.46 -6.99
N PRO A 192 17.17 -18.28 -6.53
CA PRO A 192 17.52 -17.16 -5.68
C PRO A 192 17.14 -15.83 -6.33
N ILE A 193 16.43 -14.98 -5.59
CA ILE A 193 16.12 -13.61 -6.01
C ILE A 193 17.15 -12.69 -5.37
N TYR A 194 17.74 -11.82 -6.18
CA TYR A 194 18.72 -10.87 -5.69
C TYR A 194 18.05 -9.55 -5.35
N ILE A 195 18.48 -8.88 -4.28
CA ILE A 195 17.87 -7.62 -3.83
C ILE A 195 18.92 -6.55 -3.58
N HIS A 196 18.53 -5.32 -3.87
CA HIS A 196 19.24 -4.13 -3.42
C HIS A 196 19.16 -4.04 -1.88
N GLY A 197 20.23 -3.60 -1.22
CA GLY A 197 20.31 -3.55 0.25
C GLY A 197 19.22 -2.69 0.91
N ALA A 198 18.70 -1.69 0.21
CA ALA A 198 17.57 -0.87 0.68
C ALA A 198 16.25 -1.65 0.87
N LEU A 199 16.12 -2.84 0.29
CA LEU A 199 14.95 -3.71 0.44
C LEU A 199 15.10 -4.71 1.61
N GLN A 200 16.34 -4.96 2.04
CA GLN A 200 16.69 -6.06 2.93
C GLN A 200 15.89 -6.04 4.24
N ALA A 201 15.95 -4.93 4.98
CA ALA A 201 15.36 -4.84 6.32
C ALA A 201 13.84 -5.10 6.32
N LEU A 202 13.11 -4.64 5.30
CA LEU A 202 11.66 -4.86 5.21
C LEU A 202 11.32 -6.24 4.67
N CYS A 203 12.15 -6.82 3.78
CA CYS A 203 11.99 -8.23 3.40
C CYS A 203 12.22 -9.16 4.61
N ASP A 204 13.26 -8.91 5.41
CA ASP A 204 13.55 -9.69 6.63
C ASP A 204 12.38 -9.60 7.61
N LEU A 205 11.85 -8.39 7.83
CA LEU A 205 10.67 -8.18 8.67
C LEU A 205 9.45 -8.99 8.19
N TYR A 206 9.20 -9.04 6.88
CA TYR A 206 8.10 -9.85 6.34
C TYR A 206 8.32 -11.35 6.57
N VAL A 207 9.57 -11.83 6.44
CA VAL A 207 9.93 -13.22 6.75
C VAL A 207 9.73 -13.54 8.23
N GLU A 208 10.12 -12.63 9.12
CA GLU A 208 9.88 -12.75 10.58
C GLU A 208 8.38 -12.83 10.91
N HIS A 209 7.52 -12.20 10.10
CA HIS A 209 6.06 -12.27 10.21
C HIS A 209 5.43 -13.43 9.42
N GLY A 210 6.25 -14.39 8.96
CA GLY A 210 5.78 -15.64 8.36
C GLY A 210 5.51 -15.58 6.86
N VAL A 211 5.87 -14.49 6.17
CA VAL A 211 5.73 -14.40 4.71
C VAL A 211 6.87 -15.18 4.03
N ALA A 212 6.52 -16.19 3.23
CA ALA A 212 7.48 -17.05 2.55
C ALA A 212 8.09 -16.38 1.32
N LEU A 213 9.13 -15.56 1.51
CA LEU A 213 9.85 -14.88 0.42
C LEU A 213 10.91 -15.77 -0.28
N GLY A 214 11.20 -16.96 0.27
CA GLY A 214 12.21 -17.87 -0.25
C GLY A 214 13.64 -17.34 -0.07
N GLU A 215 14.58 -17.82 -0.89
CA GLU A 215 15.97 -17.39 -0.81
C GLU A 215 16.18 -16.00 -1.43
N LEU A 216 16.57 -15.03 -0.59
CA LEU A 216 16.95 -13.68 -1.00
C LEU A 216 18.46 -13.48 -0.81
N ARG A 217 19.13 -12.95 -1.84
CA ARG A 217 20.58 -12.68 -1.82
C ARG A 217 20.88 -11.21 -2.08
N PRO A 218 21.92 -10.61 -1.46
CA PRO A 218 22.34 -9.27 -1.82
C PRO A 218 22.89 -9.25 -3.25
N ALA A 219 22.45 -8.29 -4.07
CA ALA A 219 22.97 -8.10 -5.42
C ALA A 219 24.36 -7.42 -5.46
N THR A 220 24.69 -6.67 -4.41
CA THR A 220 25.94 -5.90 -4.34
C THR A 220 27.14 -6.82 -4.16
N GLY A 221 28.16 -6.67 -5.02
CA GLY A 221 29.41 -7.43 -4.93
C GLY A 221 29.38 -8.79 -5.63
N VAL A 222 28.25 -9.16 -6.23
CA VAL A 222 28.10 -10.40 -7.02
C VAL A 222 28.70 -10.20 -8.41
N ALA A 223 29.39 -11.20 -8.94
CA ALA A 223 29.94 -11.15 -10.29
C ALA A 223 28.81 -11.09 -11.34
N LYS A 224 28.98 -10.28 -12.39
CA LYS A 224 27.97 -10.12 -13.46
C LYS A 224 27.45 -11.46 -13.99
N LYS A 225 28.36 -12.41 -14.23
CA LYS A 225 28.05 -13.74 -14.74
C LYS A 225 27.10 -14.55 -13.84
N GLU A 226 27.14 -14.33 -12.53
CA GLU A 226 26.24 -15.01 -11.58
C GLU A 226 24.83 -14.41 -11.58
N LEU A 227 24.68 -13.18 -12.09
CA LEU A 227 23.42 -12.46 -12.17
C LEU A 227 22.71 -12.65 -13.52
N GLU A 228 23.37 -13.24 -14.53
CA GLU A 228 22.74 -13.63 -15.79
C GLU A 228 21.61 -14.63 -15.53
N GLY A 229 20.45 -14.44 -16.15
CA GLY A 229 19.28 -15.27 -15.93
C GLY A 229 18.69 -15.15 -14.51
N ARG A 230 18.99 -14.08 -13.77
CA ARG A 230 18.41 -13.81 -12.44
C ARG A 230 17.41 -12.66 -12.44
N ILE A 231 16.50 -12.70 -11.47
CA ILE A 231 15.62 -11.59 -11.12
C ILE A 231 16.26 -10.82 -9.97
N ILE A 232 16.33 -9.50 -10.13
CA ILE A 232 16.91 -8.56 -9.18
C ILE A 232 15.86 -7.51 -8.83
N LEU A 233 15.60 -7.23 -7.56
CA LEU A 233 14.72 -6.13 -7.14
C LEU A 233 15.53 -4.95 -6.60
N CYS A 234 15.06 -3.73 -6.90
CA CYS A 234 15.61 -2.50 -6.37
C CYS A 234 14.51 -1.46 -6.09
N PRO A 235 14.75 -0.45 -5.23
CA PRO A 235 13.85 0.70 -5.14
C PRO A 235 13.81 1.46 -6.48
N PRO A 236 12.70 2.13 -6.85
CA PRO A 236 12.59 2.81 -8.14
C PRO A 236 13.71 3.80 -8.44
N GLY A 237 14.20 4.52 -7.41
CA GLY A 237 15.33 5.45 -7.55
C GLY A 237 16.67 4.81 -7.96
N ALA A 238 16.81 3.49 -7.79
CA ALA A 238 18.01 2.73 -8.18
C ALA A 238 17.91 2.10 -9.58
N LEU A 239 16.79 2.24 -10.30
CA LEU A 239 16.64 1.65 -11.64
C LEU A 239 17.66 2.18 -12.65
N ASN A 240 17.92 3.49 -12.62
CA ASN A 240 18.75 4.19 -13.60
C ASN A 240 20.06 4.76 -13.02
N ASP A 241 20.40 4.36 -11.79
CA ASP A 241 21.52 4.92 -11.05
C ASP A 241 22.88 4.28 -11.42
N ARG A 242 23.93 4.57 -10.64
CA ARG A 242 25.27 3.98 -10.86
C ARG A 242 25.34 2.52 -10.44
N TRP A 243 24.48 2.07 -9.54
CA TRP A 243 24.44 0.71 -9.05
C TRP A 243 23.88 -0.22 -10.13
N SER A 244 22.76 0.13 -10.78
CA SER A 244 22.16 -0.74 -11.81
C SER A 244 23.04 -0.94 -13.05
N ARG A 245 23.87 0.06 -13.41
CA ARG A 245 24.85 -0.05 -14.53
C ARG A 245 25.92 -1.13 -14.33
N ARG A 246 26.07 -1.64 -13.10
CA ARG A 246 27.01 -2.72 -12.78
C ARG A 246 26.42 -4.11 -13.02
N LEU A 247 25.15 -4.20 -13.38
CA LEU A 247 24.45 -5.45 -13.69
C LEU A 247 24.76 -5.93 -15.14
N PRO A 248 24.55 -7.22 -15.44
CA PRO A 248 24.70 -7.77 -16.79
C PRO A 248 23.51 -7.36 -17.67
N ASP A 249 23.65 -6.23 -18.39
CA ASP A 249 22.70 -5.75 -19.40
C ASP A 249 21.21 -5.88 -18.98
N PRO A 250 20.79 -5.16 -17.92
CA PRO A 250 19.50 -5.41 -17.26
C PRO A 250 18.32 -5.10 -18.18
N ILE A 251 17.37 -6.03 -18.28
CA ILE A 251 16.00 -5.76 -18.75
C ILE A 251 15.30 -4.99 -17.65
N THR A 252 15.05 -3.71 -17.88
CA THR A 252 14.49 -2.83 -16.84
C THR A 252 12.97 -2.96 -16.78
N ALA A 253 12.46 -3.42 -15.64
CA ALA A 253 11.05 -3.52 -15.30
C ALA A 253 10.68 -2.59 -14.14
N MET A 254 9.43 -2.15 -14.06
CA MET A 254 8.93 -1.38 -12.92
C MET A 254 7.52 -1.84 -12.54
N ALA A 255 7.29 -2.07 -11.24
CA ALA A 255 6.02 -2.49 -10.67
C ALA A 255 5.25 -1.30 -10.06
N SER A 256 4.30 -0.76 -10.82
CA SER A 256 3.42 0.33 -10.36
C SER A 256 2.12 0.35 -11.16
N GLY A 257 0.98 0.67 -10.53
CA GLY A 257 -0.29 0.86 -11.23
C GLY A 257 -0.21 1.97 -12.28
N TRP A 258 0.66 2.95 -12.06
CA TRP A 258 0.94 4.05 -12.98
C TRP A 258 1.64 3.62 -14.27
N MET A 259 2.18 2.40 -14.33
CA MET A 259 2.75 1.84 -15.57
C MET A 259 1.68 1.61 -16.65
N ARG A 260 0.40 1.75 -16.32
CA ARG A 260 -0.69 1.89 -17.29
C ARG A 260 -0.50 3.10 -18.22
N VAL A 261 0.14 4.17 -17.74
CA VAL A 261 0.39 5.39 -18.50
C VAL A 261 1.68 5.24 -19.32
N ARG A 262 1.55 5.01 -20.63
CA ARG A 262 2.68 4.81 -21.55
C ARG A 262 3.76 5.89 -21.47
N GLN A 263 3.38 7.14 -21.20
CA GLN A 263 4.33 8.25 -21.06
C GLN A 263 5.24 8.08 -19.84
N ARG A 264 4.70 7.64 -18.68
CA ARG A 264 5.48 7.42 -17.45
C ARG A 264 6.51 6.29 -17.66
N ALA A 265 6.11 5.19 -18.32
CA ALA A 265 7.03 4.10 -18.65
C ALA A 265 8.22 4.57 -19.52
N ARG A 266 7.94 5.39 -20.56
CA ARG A 266 8.99 5.97 -21.42
C ARG A 266 9.90 6.93 -20.67
N GLN A 267 9.35 7.82 -19.83
CA GLN A 267 10.13 8.79 -19.04
C GLN A 267 11.10 8.09 -18.08
N ARG A 268 10.75 6.90 -17.59
CA ARG A 268 11.58 6.11 -16.68
C ARG A 268 12.52 5.12 -17.38
N ASN A 269 12.55 5.10 -18.72
CA ASN A 269 13.30 4.13 -19.53
C ASN A 269 13.03 2.66 -19.13
N VAL A 270 11.76 2.36 -18.84
CA VAL A 270 11.33 1.00 -18.47
C VAL A 270 11.01 0.23 -19.76
N GLU A 271 11.72 -0.88 -19.98
CA GLU A 271 11.46 -1.82 -21.08
C GLU A 271 10.20 -2.65 -20.81
N LEU A 272 10.01 -3.08 -19.55
CA LEU A 272 8.93 -3.95 -19.13
C LEU A 272 8.03 -3.30 -18.05
N PRO A 273 7.03 -2.49 -18.46
CA PRO A 273 6.08 -1.91 -17.52
C PRO A 273 5.18 -3.00 -16.92
N LEU A 274 5.19 -3.14 -15.59
CA LEU A 274 4.32 -4.03 -14.85
C LEU A 274 3.20 -3.22 -14.18
N ILE A 275 1.97 -3.46 -14.60
CA ILE A 275 0.76 -2.81 -14.06
C ILE A 275 0.35 -3.55 -12.78
N LEU A 276 1.17 -3.40 -11.74
CA LEU A 276 0.97 -4.01 -10.42
C LEU A 276 0.88 -2.92 -9.36
N SER A 277 -0.27 -2.84 -8.68
CA SER A 277 -0.54 -1.85 -7.64
C SER A 277 -0.98 -2.51 -6.35
N ASP A 278 -0.57 -1.91 -5.22
CA ASP A 278 -1.02 -2.30 -3.89
C ASP A 278 -2.30 -1.57 -3.45
N HIS A 279 -2.89 -0.79 -4.35
CA HIS A 279 -4.14 -0.06 -4.16
C HIS A 279 -5.26 -0.60 -5.06
N ALA A 280 -6.49 -0.35 -4.63
CA ALA A 280 -7.71 -0.65 -5.36
C ALA A 280 -7.76 0.15 -6.66
N ASP A 281 -8.01 -0.53 -7.77
CA ASP A 281 -8.29 0.13 -9.04
C ASP A 281 -9.73 0.69 -9.11
N TRP A 282 -10.09 1.31 -10.22
CA TRP A 282 -11.42 1.88 -10.40
C TRP A 282 -12.57 0.88 -10.16
N ASP A 283 -12.44 -0.35 -10.67
CA ASP A 283 -13.50 -1.34 -10.56
C ASP A 283 -13.56 -1.89 -9.12
N GLU A 284 -12.43 -2.01 -8.42
CA GLU A 284 -12.36 -2.36 -7.00
C GLU A 284 -12.94 -1.28 -6.08
N LEU A 285 -12.61 0.00 -6.32
CA LEU A 285 -13.13 1.16 -5.57
C LEU A 285 -14.66 1.22 -5.69
N THR A 286 -15.17 1.18 -6.92
CA THR A 286 -16.61 1.28 -7.19
C THR A 286 -17.39 0.08 -6.67
N ARG A 287 -16.85 -1.15 -6.82
CA ARG A 287 -17.42 -2.37 -6.23
C ARG A 287 -17.48 -2.29 -4.70
N THR A 288 -16.46 -1.73 -4.05
CA THR A 288 -16.46 -1.55 -2.58
C THR A 288 -17.60 -0.66 -2.16
N ILE A 289 -17.75 0.51 -2.79
CA ILE A 289 -18.83 1.45 -2.46
C ILE A 289 -20.21 0.81 -2.68
N GLU A 290 -20.40 0.06 -3.77
CA GLU A 290 -21.66 -0.65 -4.05
C GLU A 290 -21.97 -1.73 -3.00
N GLU A 291 -20.97 -2.51 -2.57
CA GLU A 291 -21.13 -3.59 -1.59
C GLU A 291 -21.37 -3.08 -0.16
N LEU A 292 -20.62 -2.04 0.25
CA LEU A 292 -20.75 -1.46 1.57
C LEU A 292 -22.06 -0.67 1.72
N ALA A 293 -22.55 -0.09 0.61
CA ALA A 293 -23.74 0.74 0.53
C ALA A 293 -23.81 1.82 1.64
N PRO A 294 -22.75 2.64 1.83
CA PRO A 294 -22.74 3.65 2.87
C PRO A 294 -23.74 4.77 2.55
N ARG A 295 -24.16 5.49 3.60
CA ARG A 295 -25.05 6.65 3.43
C ARG A 295 -24.28 7.85 2.85
N GLU A 296 -22.99 7.92 3.09
CA GLU A 296 -22.09 8.93 2.54
C GLU A 296 -20.67 8.38 2.32
N VAL A 297 -20.01 8.83 1.24
CA VAL A 297 -18.62 8.50 0.92
C VAL A 297 -17.75 9.75 1.03
N TRP A 298 -16.66 9.67 1.77
CA TRP A 298 -15.66 10.72 1.84
C TRP A 298 -14.41 10.23 1.10
N VAL A 299 -14.01 10.97 0.06
CA VAL A 299 -12.92 10.57 -0.81
C VAL A 299 -11.68 11.36 -0.45
N THR A 300 -10.54 10.69 -0.39
CA THR A 300 -9.24 11.28 -0.10
C THR A 300 -8.13 10.60 -0.91
N HIS A 301 -6.88 11.05 -0.78
CA HIS A 301 -5.68 10.41 -1.34
C HIS A 301 -5.82 10.11 -2.85
N GLY A 302 -5.67 11.15 -3.70
CA GLY A 302 -5.63 11.00 -5.15
C GLY A 302 -6.62 11.89 -5.93
N ARG A 303 -7.08 11.41 -7.09
CA ARG A 303 -7.97 12.17 -8.01
C ARG A 303 -9.44 11.97 -7.64
N GLU A 304 -9.89 12.71 -6.64
CA GLU A 304 -11.18 12.54 -5.97
C GLU A 304 -12.41 12.83 -6.86
N ASP A 305 -12.28 13.80 -7.77
CA ASP A 305 -13.40 14.36 -8.55
C ASP A 305 -14.21 13.30 -9.32
N ALA A 306 -13.52 12.34 -9.93
CA ALA A 306 -14.17 11.33 -10.76
C ALA A 306 -14.96 10.32 -9.91
N LEU A 307 -14.42 9.90 -8.76
CA LEU A 307 -15.10 8.99 -7.85
C LEU A 307 -16.29 9.67 -7.16
N VAL A 308 -16.12 10.93 -6.73
CA VAL A 308 -17.22 11.75 -6.20
C VAL A 308 -18.32 11.95 -7.25
N HIS A 309 -17.96 12.25 -8.49
CA HIS A 309 -18.91 12.39 -9.59
C HIS A 309 -19.67 11.08 -9.85
N TRP A 310 -18.96 9.94 -9.89
CA TRP A 310 -19.56 8.62 -10.07
C TRP A 310 -20.56 8.26 -8.95
N CYS A 311 -20.25 8.60 -7.69
CA CYS A 311 -21.17 8.42 -6.57
C CYS A 311 -22.46 9.23 -6.76
N ARG A 312 -22.33 10.51 -7.16
CA ARG A 312 -23.47 11.40 -7.40
C ARG A 312 -24.40 10.88 -8.51
N LEU A 313 -23.84 10.33 -9.60
CA LEU A 313 -24.63 9.72 -10.68
C LEU A 313 -25.45 8.51 -10.20
N ARG A 314 -25.05 7.86 -9.11
CA ARG A 314 -25.74 6.73 -8.47
C ARG A 314 -26.57 7.13 -7.25
N GLN A 315 -26.79 8.42 -7.04
CA GLN A 315 -27.52 8.96 -5.89
C GLN A 315 -26.87 8.63 -4.53
N ILE A 316 -25.56 8.36 -4.52
CA ILE A 316 -24.76 8.19 -3.31
C ILE A 316 -24.20 9.56 -2.94
N ARG A 317 -24.38 10.00 -1.69
CA ARG A 317 -23.79 11.26 -1.23
C ARG A 317 -22.28 11.09 -1.15
N ALA A 318 -21.53 12.05 -1.70
CA ALA A 318 -20.08 12.01 -1.64
C ALA A 318 -19.45 13.40 -1.61
N ARG A 319 -18.30 13.50 -0.93
CA ARG A 319 -17.48 14.71 -0.84
C ARG A 319 -15.99 14.38 -0.82
N ALA A 320 -15.20 15.34 -1.28
CA ALA A 320 -13.75 15.41 -1.14
C ALA A 320 -13.33 15.70 0.31
N LEU A 321 -12.20 15.15 0.75
CA LEU A 321 -11.49 15.55 1.97
C LEU A 321 -10.17 16.21 1.58
N ASP A 322 -10.04 17.50 1.86
CA ASP A 322 -8.82 18.27 1.63
C ASP A 322 -7.76 17.93 2.71
N LEU A 323 -7.12 16.76 2.58
CA LEU A 323 -5.98 16.34 3.40
C LEU A 323 -4.68 16.71 2.67
N ALA A 324 -3.71 17.33 3.35
CA ALA A 324 -2.49 17.78 2.71
C ALA A 324 -1.42 16.67 2.64
N GLY A 325 -0.66 16.66 1.53
CA GLY A 325 0.58 15.89 1.43
C GLY A 325 0.48 14.52 0.77
N PHE A 326 -0.65 14.18 0.15
CA PHE A 326 -0.87 12.92 -0.56
C PHE A 326 -0.91 13.18 -2.08
N GLU A 327 0.24 13.58 -2.66
CA GLU A 327 0.44 13.59 -4.11
C GLU A 327 0.82 12.19 -4.61
N ASP A 328 0.55 11.89 -5.89
CA ASP A 328 0.68 10.58 -6.54
C ASP A 328 1.87 9.74 -5.99
N GLU A 329 1.64 8.47 -5.61
CA GLU A 329 2.62 7.47 -5.09
C GLU A 329 4.01 7.48 -5.77
N ASP A 330 4.09 7.99 -7.00
CA ASP A 330 5.25 7.95 -7.89
C ASP A 330 6.01 9.29 -8.03
N ASP A 331 5.60 10.39 -7.37
CA ASP A 331 6.25 11.71 -7.51
C ASP A 331 7.41 11.99 -6.54
#